data_AF-A0A016U6I3-F1
#
_entry.id   AF-A0A016U6I3-F1
#
_cell.length_a   1.000
_cell.length_b   1.000
_cell.length_c   1.000
_cell.angle_alpha   90.00
_cell.angle_beta   90.00
_cell.angle_gamma   90.00
#
_symmetry.space_group_name_H-M   'P 1'
#
loop_
_entity.id
_entity.type
_entity.pdbx_description
1 polymer ?
#
loop_
_entity_poly.entity_id
_entity_poly.type
_entity_poly.pdbx_seq_one_letter_code
_entity_poly.pdbx_strand_id
1 'polypeptide(L)'
;MPLPQQVYIGDVHQLEPHVRCHRDSPAATYGARRVMSVICAARAVPVAPVRTYRAHPALNELSNRVAYNGALMSGTLPQDRRMLTEIMRFPTPTVPFMFVNVDGNSKRNHNMSYFNEAELDSGLVRLLRAVAVPPANICIIAFYKEQYRRAERKFSDLRIEFSTVDAMQGREMEASSRQRRTSHWTRPSS
;
A
#
# COMPACT_ATOMS: atom_id res chain seq x y z
N MET A 1 -6.10 40.22 15.54
CA MET A 1 -5.89 38.85 16.08
C MET A 1 -6.21 37.87 14.96
N PRO A 2 -5.28 37.05 14.46
CA PRO A 2 -5.64 35.99 13.52
C PRO A 2 -6.48 34.93 14.25
N LEU A 3 -7.60 34.51 13.64
CA LEU A 3 -8.44 33.44 14.17
C LEU A 3 -7.70 32.10 14.05
N PRO A 4 -7.82 31.20 15.04
CA PRO A 4 -7.21 29.87 14.96
C PRO A 4 -7.86 29.06 13.83
N GLN A 5 -7.02 28.47 12.96
CA GLN A 5 -7.43 27.59 11.89
C GLN A 5 -7.03 26.15 12.21
N GLN A 6 -7.96 25.21 12.07
CA GLN A 6 -7.69 23.78 12.21
C GLN A 6 -7.76 23.10 10.83
N VAL A 7 -6.79 22.23 10.55
CA VAL A 7 -6.73 21.44 9.32
C VAL A 7 -6.68 19.97 9.71
N TYR A 8 -7.60 19.17 9.17
CA TYR A 8 -7.66 17.74 9.39
C TYR A 8 -7.21 17.03 8.11
N ILE A 9 -6.32 16.05 8.24
CA ILE A 9 -5.77 15.28 7.11
C ILE A 9 -6.04 13.80 7.35
N GLY A 10 -6.65 13.14 6.37
CA GLY A 10 -7.03 11.74 6.47
C GLY A 10 -7.90 11.31 5.30
N ASP A 11 -8.13 10.01 5.20
CA ASP A 11 -8.87 9.39 4.11
C ASP A 11 -9.95 8.45 4.68
N VAL A 12 -11.21 8.79 4.41
CA VAL A 12 -12.37 8.04 4.91
C VAL A 12 -12.53 6.67 4.26
N HIS A 13 -11.87 6.43 3.13
CA HIS A 13 -11.93 5.16 2.40
C HIS A 13 -10.82 4.18 2.82
N GLN A 14 -9.90 4.59 3.70
CA GLN A 14 -8.90 3.70 4.29
C GLN A 14 -9.46 2.93 5.50
N LEU A 15 -8.61 2.15 6.16
CA LEU A 15 -9.04 1.22 7.21
C LEU A 15 -9.62 1.93 8.45
N GLU A 16 -10.55 1.25 9.10
CA GLU A 16 -11.20 1.73 10.32
C GLU A 16 -10.25 1.67 11.52
N PRO A 17 -10.48 2.56 12.51
CA PRO A 17 -9.97 2.32 13.85
C PRO A 17 -10.32 0.91 14.30
N HIS A 18 -9.36 0.19 14.87
CA HIS A 18 -9.62 -1.14 15.40
C HIS A 18 -10.56 -1.04 16.60
N VAL A 19 -11.72 -1.70 16.52
CA VAL A 19 -12.70 -1.78 17.62
C VAL A 19 -12.77 -3.22 18.14
N ARG A 20 -12.72 -3.40 19.46
CA ARG A 20 -12.75 -4.74 20.11
C ARG A 20 -14.16 -5.32 20.25
N CYS A 21 -15.20 -4.56 19.93
CA CYS A 21 -16.59 -4.99 19.97
C CYS A 21 -17.18 -5.08 18.55
N HIS A 22 -18.37 -5.67 18.45
CA HIS A 22 -19.10 -5.78 17.19
C HIS A 22 -19.32 -4.39 16.56
N ARG A 23 -19.21 -4.28 15.22
CA ARG A 23 -19.29 -2.99 14.52
C ARG A 23 -20.65 -2.30 14.69
N ASP A 24 -21.72 -3.07 14.80
CA ASP A 24 -23.07 -2.54 14.99
C ASP A 24 -23.40 -2.23 16.46
N SER A 25 -22.45 -2.46 17.38
CA SER A 25 -22.69 -2.13 18.78
C SER A 25 -22.78 -0.62 18.98
N PRO A 26 -23.62 -0.12 19.91
CA PRO A 26 -23.68 1.31 20.23
C PRO A 26 -22.30 1.89 20.57
N ALA A 27 -21.44 1.11 21.23
CA ALA A 27 -20.07 1.53 21.54
C ALA A 27 -19.22 1.77 20.29
N ALA A 28 -19.35 0.92 19.25
CA ALA A 28 -18.66 1.13 17.98
C ALA A 28 -19.26 2.31 17.19
N THR A 29 -20.59 2.34 17.07
CA THR A 29 -21.33 3.35 16.29
C THR A 29 -21.19 4.76 16.84
N TYR A 30 -21.25 4.94 18.16
CA TYR A 30 -21.22 6.25 18.80
C TYR A 30 -19.87 6.57 19.44
N GLY A 31 -19.17 5.57 19.98
CA GLY A 31 -17.92 5.75 20.73
C GLY A 31 -16.64 5.58 19.91
N ALA A 32 -16.70 4.87 18.77
CA ALA A 32 -15.53 4.63 17.92
C ALA A 32 -15.72 5.10 16.46
N ARG A 33 -16.70 5.98 16.23
CA ARG A 33 -16.94 6.58 14.91
C ARG A 33 -15.72 7.38 14.46
N ARG A 34 -15.37 7.27 13.17
CA ARG A 34 -14.22 8.00 12.60
C ARG A 34 -14.47 9.50 12.67
N VAL A 35 -13.57 10.27 13.28
CA VAL A 35 -13.69 11.74 13.36
C VAL A 35 -13.83 12.35 11.95
N MET A 36 -13.07 11.86 10.97
CA MET A 36 -13.14 12.36 9.59
C MET A 36 -14.48 12.11 8.91
N SER A 37 -15.18 11.00 9.19
CA SER A 37 -16.50 10.79 8.59
C SER A 37 -17.52 11.78 9.11
N VAL A 38 -17.38 12.21 10.38
CA VAL A 38 -18.25 13.24 10.98
C VAL A 38 -17.99 14.60 10.35
N ILE A 39 -16.71 14.96 10.23
CA ILE A 39 -16.27 16.25 9.67
C ILE A 39 -16.67 16.35 8.19
N CYS A 40 -16.42 15.31 7.39
CA CYS A 40 -16.78 15.31 5.97
C CYS A 40 -18.29 15.34 5.72
N ALA A 41 -19.11 14.89 6.67
CA ALA A 41 -20.56 14.98 6.57
C ALA A 41 -21.10 16.40 6.92
N ALA A 42 -20.29 17.24 7.56
CA ALA A 42 -20.69 18.60 7.92
C ALA A 42 -20.65 19.52 6.69
N ARG A 43 -21.80 20.09 6.32
CA ARG A 43 -21.93 21.00 5.17
C ARG A 43 -20.98 22.20 5.16
N ALA A 44 -20.54 22.64 6.34
CA ALA A 44 -19.70 23.82 6.49
C ALA A 44 -18.20 23.53 6.28
N VAL A 45 -17.80 22.27 6.06
CA VAL A 45 -16.39 21.88 5.93
C VAL A 45 -16.08 21.56 4.46
N PRO A 46 -15.27 22.37 3.77
CA PRO A 46 -14.81 22.04 2.43
C PRO A 46 -13.97 20.76 2.44
N VAL A 47 -14.30 19.80 1.58
CA VAL A 47 -13.54 18.56 1.38
C VAL A 47 -12.82 18.64 0.05
N ALA A 48 -11.50 18.41 0.07
CA ALA A 48 -10.70 18.37 -1.15
C ALA A 48 -10.72 16.98 -1.78
N PRO A 49 -10.68 16.87 -3.13
CA PRO A 49 -10.52 15.60 -3.80
C PRO A 49 -9.17 14.95 -3.45
N VAL A 50 -9.17 13.62 -3.33
CA VAL A 50 -7.96 12.86 -3.03
C VAL A 50 -7.13 12.71 -4.31
N ARG A 51 -5.85 13.11 -4.24
CA ARG A 51 -4.88 12.89 -5.30
C ARG A 51 -3.73 12.03 -4.79
N THR A 52 -3.43 10.95 -5.49
CA THR A 52 -2.32 10.04 -5.17
C THR A 52 -1.19 10.18 -6.17
N TYR A 53 0.04 10.23 -5.66
CA TYR A 53 1.27 10.26 -6.47
C TYR A 53 2.04 8.93 -6.39
N ARG A 54 1.48 7.90 -5.73
CA ARG A 54 2.23 6.71 -5.32
C ARG A 54 2.45 5.69 -6.45
N ALA A 55 1.41 5.40 -7.23
CA ALA A 55 1.41 4.28 -8.17
C ALA A 55 1.14 4.70 -9.62
N HIS A 56 1.44 3.80 -10.56
CA HIS A 56 1.06 3.96 -11.97
C HIS A 56 -0.47 4.15 -12.08
N PRO A 57 -0.99 5.08 -12.91
CA PRO A 57 -2.42 5.38 -12.97
C PRO A 57 -3.34 4.17 -13.17
N ALA A 58 -2.91 3.22 -14.02
CA ALA A 58 -3.66 1.98 -14.25
C ALA A 58 -3.83 1.10 -12.99
N LEU A 59 -2.91 1.17 -12.02
CA LEU A 59 -3.03 0.44 -10.75
C LEU A 59 -4.06 1.07 -9.81
N ASN A 60 -4.33 2.38 -9.96
CA ASN A 60 -5.29 3.08 -9.13
C ASN A 60 -6.74 2.86 -9.60
N GLU A 61 -6.96 2.39 -10.83
CA GLU A 61 -8.28 2.36 -11.46
C GLU A 61 -9.29 1.50 -10.67
N LEU A 62 -8.88 0.30 -10.25
CA LEU A 62 -9.74 -0.59 -9.49
C LEU A 62 -10.14 0.04 -8.16
N SER A 63 -9.17 0.52 -7.37
CA SER A 63 -9.42 1.20 -6.10
C SER A 63 -10.28 2.44 -6.29
N ASN A 64 -10.03 3.23 -7.34
CA ASN A 64 -10.82 4.41 -7.66
C ASN A 64 -12.30 4.05 -7.88
N ARG A 65 -12.57 2.98 -8.65
CA ARG A 65 -13.92 2.52 -8.94
C ARG A 65 -14.64 1.98 -7.71
N VAL A 66 -13.98 1.14 -6.90
CA VAL A 66 -14.62 0.42 -5.80
C VAL A 66 -14.71 1.22 -4.51
N ALA A 67 -13.78 2.16 -4.27
CA ALA A 67 -13.69 2.88 -3.00
C ALA A 67 -13.95 4.39 -3.13
N TYR A 68 -13.63 5.01 -4.27
CA TYR A 68 -13.70 6.47 -4.43
C TYR A 68 -14.74 6.93 -5.47
N ASN A 69 -15.58 6.02 -5.99
CA ASN A 69 -16.60 6.31 -7.01
C ASN A 69 -16.05 7.12 -8.22
N GLY A 70 -14.81 6.86 -8.64
CA GLY A 70 -14.19 7.57 -9.76
C GLY A 70 -13.52 8.91 -9.39
N ALA A 71 -13.62 9.37 -8.13
CA ALA A 71 -13.10 10.66 -7.70
C ALA A 71 -11.61 10.68 -7.32
N LEU A 72 -10.94 9.53 -7.22
CA LEU A 72 -9.50 9.46 -6.93
C LEU A 72 -8.69 9.93 -8.15
N MET A 73 -7.89 10.98 -7.96
CA MET A 73 -7.04 11.54 -9.00
C MET A 73 -5.64 10.92 -8.95
N SER A 74 -5.11 10.52 -10.09
CA SER A 74 -3.67 10.20 -10.21
C SER A 74 -2.89 11.48 -10.45
N GLY A 75 -1.87 11.73 -9.64
CA GLY A 75 -0.97 12.87 -9.76
C GLY A 75 0.30 12.59 -10.58
N THR A 76 0.50 11.34 -11.00
CA THR A 76 1.62 10.91 -11.85
C THR A 76 1.12 10.50 -13.24
N LEU A 77 1.95 10.69 -14.27
CA LEU A 77 1.65 10.20 -15.61
C LEU A 77 2.16 8.74 -15.76
N PRO A 78 1.59 7.94 -16.70
CA PRO A 78 2.06 6.57 -16.96
C PRO A 78 3.57 6.49 -17.23
N GLN A 79 4.09 7.45 -18.00
CA GLN A 79 5.52 7.55 -18.34
C GLN A 79 6.43 7.74 -17.12
N ASP A 80 5.94 8.35 -16.04
CA ASP A 80 6.72 8.55 -14.80
C ASP A 80 6.83 7.26 -13.99
N ARG A 81 6.05 6.22 -14.34
CA ARG A 81 5.92 4.95 -13.60
C ARG A 81 6.17 3.72 -14.49
N ARG A 82 7.00 3.87 -15.52
CA ARG A 82 7.23 2.86 -16.57
C ARG A 82 8.29 1.78 -16.27
N MET A 83 9.04 1.91 -15.18
CA MET A 83 10.16 1.01 -14.84
C MET A 83 9.77 -0.48 -14.98
N LEU A 84 8.66 -0.90 -14.37
CA LEU A 84 8.22 -2.30 -14.42
C LEU A 84 7.82 -2.74 -15.83
N THR A 85 7.07 -1.91 -16.58
CA THR A 85 6.64 -2.22 -17.94
C THR A 85 7.80 -2.28 -18.94
N GLU A 86 8.94 -1.66 -18.63
CA GLU A 86 10.15 -1.72 -19.47
C GLU A 86 10.99 -2.98 -19.23
N ILE A 87 10.97 -3.53 -18.01
CA ILE A 87 11.85 -4.63 -17.60
C ILE A 87 11.12 -5.98 -17.45
N MET A 88 9.78 -5.98 -17.46
CA MET A 88 8.95 -7.19 -17.39
C MET A 88 7.84 -7.17 -18.44
N ARG A 89 7.43 -8.37 -18.87
CA ARG A 89 6.24 -8.52 -19.73
C ARG A 89 5.00 -8.76 -18.88
N PHE A 90 3.97 -7.95 -19.11
CA PHE A 90 2.65 -8.09 -18.49
C PHE A 90 1.63 -8.57 -19.52
N PRO A 91 0.53 -9.23 -19.09
CA PRO A 91 -0.55 -9.63 -19.99
C PRO A 91 -1.11 -8.45 -20.80
N THR A 92 -1.22 -7.29 -20.16
CA THR A 92 -1.53 -6.01 -20.81
C THR A 92 -0.27 -5.15 -20.79
N PRO A 93 0.36 -4.85 -21.96
CA PRO A 93 1.69 -4.22 -22.00
C PRO A 93 1.81 -2.87 -21.26
N THR A 94 0.72 -2.11 -21.20
CA THR A 94 0.67 -0.77 -20.57
C THR A 94 0.24 -0.78 -19.10
N VAL A 95 -0.04 -1.97 -18.54
CA VAL A 95 -0.52 -2.12 -17.17
C VAL A 95 0.47 -2.98 -16.39
N PRO A 96 1.20 -2.43 -15.41
CA PRO A 96 2.17 -3.17 -14.60
C PRO A 96 1.47 -4.05 -13.55
N PHE A 97 0.57 -4.92 -13.99
CA PHE A 97 -0.24 -5.78 -13.15
C PHE A 97 -0.47 -7.13 -13.83
N MET A 98 -0.39 -8.21 -13.04
CA MET A 98 -0.75 -9.54 -13.49
C MET A 98 -1.28 -10.36 -12.32
N PHE A 99 -2.25 -11.22 -12.60
CA PHE A 99 -2.61 -12.31 -11.71
C PHE A 99 -1.88 -13.57 -12.16
N VAL A 100 -1.15 -14.20 -11.24
CA VAL A 100 -0.48 -15.48 -11.49
C VAL A 100 -1.29 -16.56 -10.81
N ASN A 101 -1.88 -17.45 -11.62
CA ASN A 101 -2.55 -18.63 -11.09
C ASN A 101 -1.50 -19.67 -10.70
N VAL A 102 -1.50 -20.09 -9.43
CA VAL A 102 -0.65 -21.19 -8.95
C VAL A 102 -1.55 -22.33 -8.52
N ASP A 103 -1.43 -23.47 -9.21
CA ASP A 103 -2.17 -24.67 -8.86
C ASP A 103 -1.63 -25.24 -7.54
N GLY A 104 -2.40 -25.05 -6.47
CA GLY A 104 -1.96 -25.33 -5.11
C GLY A 104 -3.11 -25.29 -4.10
N ASN A 105 -2.95 -26.03 -3.01
CA ASN A 105 -3.95 -26.12 -1.95
C ASN A 105 -3.48 -25.40 -0.69
N SER A 106 -4.32 -24.51 -0.17
CA SER A 106 -4.10 -23.87 1.12
C SER A 106 -4.25 -24.88 2.26
N LYS A 107 -3.24 -24.94 3.13
CA LYS A 107 -3.20 -25.80 4.32
C LYS A 107 -3.28 -24.95 5.58
N ARG A 108 -3.98 -25.46 6.59
CA ARG A 108 -4.09 -24.82 7.91
C ARG A 108 -3.00 -25.35 8.83
N ASN A 109 -2.30 -24.46 9.52
CA ASN A 109 -1.34 -24.82 10.56
C ASN A 109 -2.00 -24.90 11.94
N HIS A 110 -1.32 -25.49 12.92
CA HIS A 110 -1.78 -25.64 14.32
C HIS A 110 -2.15 -24.30 14.98
N ASN A 111 -1.50 -23.21 14.55
CA ASN A 111 -1.76 -21.85 15.02
C ASN A 111 -2.96 -21.17 14.32
N MET A 112 -3.79 -21.95 13.61
CA MET A 112 -4.97 -21.51 12.86
C MET A 112 -4.71 -20.59 11.66
N SER A 113 -3.44 -20.30 11.36
CA SER A 113 -3.02 -19.56 10.16
C SER A 113 -2.88 -20.51 8.97
N TYR A 114 -2.84 -19.94 7.76
CA TYR A 114 -2.82 -20.70 6.52
C TYR A 114 -1.52 -20.48 5.73
N PHE A 115 -1.17 -21.46 4.92
CA PHE A 115 -0.04 -21.39 4.00
C PHE A 115 -0.32 -22.23 2.74
N ASN A 116 0.33 -21.86 1.63
CA ASN A 116 0.29 -22.59 0.38
C ASN A 116 1.72 -22.84 -0.09
N GLU A 117 2.17 -24.10 -0.06
CA GLU A 117 3.53 -24.48 -0.47
C GLU A 117 3.76 -24.28 -1.97
N ALA A 118 2.76 -24.57 -2.80
CA ALA A 118 2.89 -24.41 -4.25
C ALA A 118 3.16 -22.95 -4.64
N GLU A 119 2.53 -21.97 -3.98
CA GLU A 119 2.83 -20.55 -4.18
C GLU A 119 4.29 -20.21 -3.87
N LEU A 120 4.84 -20.79 -2.80
CA LEU A 120 6.24 -20.62 -2.41
C LEU A 120 7.20 -21.37 -3.35
N ASP A 121 6.74 -22.39 -4.07
CA ASP A 121 7.52 -23.19 -5.01
C ASP A 121 7.36 -22.76 -6.47
N SER A 122 6.42 -21.86 -6.77
CA SER A 122 6.09 -21.37 -8.11
C SER A 122 7.25 -20.73 -8.90
N GLY A 123 8.37 -20.42 -8.23
CA GLY A 123 9.50 -19.71 -8.83
C GLY A 123 9.29 -18.21 -8.99
N LEU A 124 8.09 -17.68 -8.72
CA LEU A 124 7.74 -16.27 -8.93
C LEU A 124 8.67 -15.30 -8.18
N VAL A 125 8.96 -15.59 -6.91
CA VAL A 125 9.86 -14.76 -6.08
C VAL A 125 11.28 -14.71 -6.66
N ARG A 126 11.77 -15.85 -7.15
CA ARG A 126 13.09 -15.94 -7.78
C ARG A 126 13.11 -15.24 -9.14
N LEU A 127 12.02 -15.32 -9.90
CA LEU A 127 11.86 -14.57 -11.16
C LEU A 127 11.90 -13.06 -10.89
N LEU A 128 11.15 -12.56 -9.91
CA LEU A 128 11.18 -11.14 -9.52
C LEU A 128 12.59 -10.69 -9.11
N ARG A 129 13.36 -11.56 -8.44
CA ARG A 129 14.75 -11.29 -8.10
C ARG A 129 15.71 -11.30 -9.29
N ALA A 130 15.42 -12.12 -10.30
CA ALA A 130 16.24 -12.22 -11.51
C ALA A 130 16.04 -11.04 -12.46
N VAL A 131 14.88 -10.39 -12.40
CA VAL A 131 14.64 -9.12 -13.09
C VAL A 131 15.49 -8.02 -12.43
N ALA A 132 15.92 -7.03 -13.22
CA ALA A 132 16.78 -5.91 -12.80
C ALA A 132 16.11 -4.92 -11.80
N VAL A 133 15.23 -5.38 -10.92
CA VAL A 133 14.68 -4.61 -9.81
C VAL A 133 15.59 -4.80 -8.59
N PRO A 134 16.11 -3.72 -7.98
CA PRO A 134 16.85 -3.82 -6.73
C PRO A 134 16.01 -4.53 -5.65
N PRO A 135 16.57 -5.46 -4.85
CA PRO A 135 15.82 -6.19 -3.82
C PRO A 135 15.15 -5.28 -2.80
N ALA A 136 15.79 -4.15 -2.50
CA ALA A 136 15.28 -3.11 -1.62
C ALA A 136 14.03 -2.39 -2.17
N ASN A 137 13.66 -2.62 -3.43
CA ASN A 137 12.46 -2.08 -4.07
C ASN A 137 11.39 -3.17 -4.28
N ILE A 138 11.60 -4.38 -3.75
CA ILE A 138 10.65 -5.50 -3.81
C ILE A 138 10.16 -5.77 -2.39
N CYS A 139 8.84 -5.83 -2.23
CA CYS A 139 8.20 -6.28 -1.00
C CYS A 139 7.14 -7.33 -1.33
N ILE A 140 7.17 -8.44 -0.59
CA ILE A 140 6.19 -9.52 -0.68
C ILE A 140 5.29 -9.45 0.53
N ILE A 141 4.01 -9.20 0.26
CA ILE A 141 2.98 -9.08 1.29
C ILE A 141 2.16 -10.38 1.30
N ALA A 142 2.14 -11.06 2.44
CA ALA A 142 1.29 -12.23 2.65
C ALA A 142 0.10 -11.89 3.55
N PHE A 143 -1.08 -12.43 3.22
CA PHE A 143 -2.26 -12.24 4.06
C PHE A 143 -2.14 -12.99 5.39
N TYR A 144 -1.62 -14.21 5.35
CA TYR A 144 -1.50 -15.08 6.53
C TYR A 144 -0.09 -15.05 7.14
N LYS A 145 -0.03 -14.97 8.47
CA LYS A 145 1.23 -14.98 9.25
C LYS A 145 2.10 -16.21 8.98
N GLU A 146 1.49 -17.39 8.79
CA GLU A 146 2.26 -18.60 8.49
C GLU A 146 2.87 -18.57 7.09
N GLN A 147 2.14 -18.09 6.07
CA GLN A 147 2.68 -17.88 4.73
C GLN A 147 3.85 -16.90 4.75
N TYR A 148 3.73 -15.77 5.45
CA TYR A 148 4.81 -14.81 5.67
C TYR A 148 6.06 -15.48 6.27
N ARG A 149 5.92 -16.18 7.41
CA ARG A 149 7.04 -16.84 8.11
C ARG A 149 7.74 -17.91 7.26
N ARG A 150 6.99 -18.61 6.42
CA ARG A 150 7.56 -19.62 5.52
C ARG A 150 8.27 -18.97 4.34
N ALA A 151 7.70 -17.94 3.74
CA ALA A 151 8.32 -17.19 2.67
C ALA A 151 9.64 -16.53 3.13
N GLU A 152 9.61 -15.82 4.26
CA GLU A 152 10.79 -15.15 4.81
C GLU A 152 11.94 -16.12 5.09
N ARG A 153 11.65 -17.29 5.66
CA ARG A 153 12.66 -18.34 5.87
C ARG A 153 13.21 -18.89 4.55
N LYS A 154 12.32 -19.22 3.61
CA LYS A 154 12.66 -19.87 2.34
C LYS A 154 13.49 -18.97 1.41
N PHE A 155 13.29 -17.67 1.49
CA PHE A 155 13.89 -16.67 0.60
C PHE A 155 14.81 -15.70 1.36
N SER A 156 15.31 -16.09 2.52
CA SER A 156 16.16 -15.27 3.39
C SER A 156 17.46 -14.82 2.72
N ASP A 157 17.97 -15.61 1.77
CA ASP A 157 19.12 -15.30 0.93
C ASP A 157 18.86 -14.19 -0.09
N LEU A 158 17.59 -13.95 -0.45
CA LEU A 158 17.21 -13.01 -1.50
C LEU A 158 17.12 -11.56 -1.03
N ARG A 159 17.31 -11.25 0.25
CA ARG A 159 17.30 -9.87 0.80
C ARG A 159 16.08 -9.03 0.33
N ILE A 160 14.94 -9.67 0.16
CA ILE A 160 13.65 -9.06 -0.19
C ILE A 160 12.88 -8.78 1.11
N GLU A 161 12.13 -7.68 1.16
CA GLU A 161 11.25 -7.41 2.29
C GLU A 161 10.02 -8.33 2.25
N PHE A 162 9.71 -8.96 3.39
CA PHE A 162 8.49 -9.72 3.58
C PHE A 162 7.64 -9.04 4.65
N SER A 163 6.32 -9.00 4.47
CA SER A 163 5.42 -8.41 5.45
C SER A 163 4.03 -9.05 5.43
N THR A 164 3.19 -8.67 6.39
CA THR A 164 1.76 -8.97 6.39
C THR A 164 0.94 -7.75 6.02
N VAL A 165 -0.30 -7.96 5.57
CA VAL A 165 -1.24 -6.86 5.28
C VAL A 165 -1.42 -5.96 6.51
N ASP A 166 -1.59 -6.55 7.69
CA ASP A 166 -1.72 -5.82 8.96
C ASP A 166 -0.49 -4.96 9.29
N ALA A 167 0.72 -5.43 8.95
CA ALA A 167 1.96 -4.70 9.23
C ALA A 167 2.26 -3.59 8.20
N MET A 168 1.71 -3.72 6.99
CA MET A 168 1.78 -2.69 5.93
C MET A 168 0.72 -1.61 6.08
N GLN A 169 -0.29 -1.83 6.93
CA GLN A 169 -1.25 -0.81 7.30
C GLN A 169 -0.54 0.35 8.03
N GLY A 170 -0.12 1.37 7.27
CA GLY A 170 0.55 2.57 7.76
C GLY A 170 2.02 2.74 7.34
N ARG A 171 2.61 1.79 6.60
CA ARG A 171 3.94 1.97 5.99
C ARG A 171 3.82 2.35 4.52
N GLU A 172 4.45 3.46 4.14
CA GLU A 172 4.78 3.75 2.75
C GLU A 172 6.14 3.11 2.43
N MET A 173 6.23 2.27 1.40
CA MET A 173 7.52 1.88 0.84
C MET A 173 7.88 2.89 -0.25
N GLU A 174 8.49 4.00 0.16
CA GLU A 174 9.15 4.90 -0.78
C GLU A 174 10.45 4.25 -1.23
N ALA A 175 10.63 4.09 -2.55
CA ALA A 175 11.95 4.06 -3.16
C ALA A 175 12.60 5.44 -2.93
N SER A 176 13.08 5.67 -1.71
CA SER A 176 13.82 6.85 -1.32
C SER A 176 15.16 6.82 -2.05
N SER A 177 15.22 7.54 -3.17
CA SER A 177 16.48 8.09 -3.66
C SER A 177 16.98 9.08 -2.60
N ARG A 178 17.72 8.56 -1.63
CA ARG A 178 18.38 9.34 -0.58
C ARG A 178 19.55 10.11 -1.19
N GLN A 179 19.25 11.15 -1.95
CA GLN A 179 20.26 12.07 -2.44
C GLN A 179 20.61 13.03 -1.31
N ARG A 180 21.69 12.72 -0.57
CA ARG A 180 22.31 13.67 0.37
C ARG A 180 22.74 14.90 -0.43
N ARG A 181 21.97 15.99 -0.38
CA ARG A 181 22.52 17.34 -0.61
C ARG A 181 22.94 17.87 0.74
N THR A 182 24.23 17.84 1.00
CA THR A 182 24.87 18.58 2.08
C THR A 182 24.57 20.06 1.91
N SER A 183 24.16 20.66 3.02
CA SER A 183 23.86 22.06 3.22
C SER A 183 25.09 22.95 3.09
N HIS A 184 24.98 24.04 2.32
CA HIS A 184 25.71 25.27 2.59
C HIS A 184 24.72 26.44 2.54
N TRP A 185 24.32 26.91 3.71
CA TRP A 185 23.61 28.18 3.90
C TRP A 185 24.65 29.21 4.34
N THR A 186 24.86 30.24 3.52
CA THR A 186 25.52 31.49 3.92
C THR A 186 24.45 32.55 4.18
N ARG A 187 24.54 33.21 5.35
CA ARG A 187 23.63 34.29 5.77
C ARG A 187 23.82 35.53 4.87
N PRO A 188 22.76 36.30 4.55
CA PRO A 188 22.92 37.68 4.11
C PRO A 188 23.22 38.57 5.32
N SER A 189 24.26 39.37 5.22
CA SER A 189 24.53 40.51 6.10
C SER A 189 23.71 41.73 5.68
N SER A 190 23.10 42.37 6.68
CA SER A 190 22.68 43.78 6.82
C SER A 190 22.15 44.53 5.61
#